data_AF-A0AAN7C697-F1
#
_entry.id   AF-A0AAN7C697-F1
#
_cell.length_a   1.000
_cell.length_b   1.000
_cell.length_c   1.000
_cell.angle_alpha   90.00
_cell.angle_beta   90.00
_cell.angle_gamma   90.00
#
_symmetry.space_group_name_H-M   'P 1'
#
loop_
_entity.id
_entity.type
_entity.pdbx_description
1 polymer ?
#
loop_
_entity_poly.entity_id
_entity_poly.type
_entity_poly.pdbx_seq_one_letter_code
_entity_poly.pdbx_strand_id
1 'polypeptide(L)'
;MDETHWDPGNLLQITEPDREFEIQCVGRAVSKFNARCRWTKSGDDAAAIRSRVRQLAANPPSEATQQDLESLARLCVCEGFHSNQWLQVARRWKSVVATAVQHHEKLVAKTSSIVDKAQPEKLLLERQKCLEILGAQVNERDLVGKLTAYVSHNQSEKRENEAKLVQLQSELARSLLRELKQSFNEAKLREAALTEKYCVELNQLGQTAITEISRVGELAGMTARAEFTRLGEEFSMYMVRLLKETEEHWEGRLAKEVEESSAVTRLLEEERLKSRGLEEAKAVLEHQLSEARTRNDHQLDEEKDKTRRVEEANKYLEARFSEANAEAQRLLEEVKAKATMLLEAQEESKRQLSAADTRADKSAAEANKANRDNETLAQENTKILEQLRRLEVDMATSRAEIRHLQDHRVNLERELQQSQADAQALRSTNSQLITETAALRAPLQNHAAPPPRLDAQAISSFPPLFIP
;
A
#
# COMPACT_ATOMS: atom_id res chain seq x y z
N MET A 1 64.52 83.37 -23.47
CA MET A 1 63.83 82.07 -23.45
C MET A 1 64.91 81.06 -23.18
N ASP A 2 64.88 80.49 -21.99
CA ASP A 2 66.06 79.86 -21.40
C ASP A 2 66.22 78.43 -21.91
N GLU A 3 67.43 78.05 -22.32
CA GLU A 3 67.75 76.69 -22.76
C GLU A 3 67.89 75.73 -21.56
N THR A 4 66.88 75.68 -20.68
CA THR A 4 66.78 74.69 -19.61
C THR A 4 66.44 73.32 -20.21
N HIS A 5 67.48 72.62 -20.67
CA HIS A 5 67.41 71.30 -21.31
C HIS A 5 66.70 70.20 -20.49
N TRP A 6 66.42 70.43 -19.21
CA TRP A 6 65.78 69.48 -18.31
C TRP A 6 64.30 69.80 -18.10
N ASP A 7 63.44 69.16 -18.89
CA ASP A 7 61.99 69.05 -18.62
C ASP A 7 61.59 67.57 -18.44
N PRO A 8 61.44 67.07 -17.20
CA PRO A 8 61.00 65.71 -16.95
C PRO A 8 59.54 65.43 -17.34
N GLY A 9 58.71 66.44 -17.60
CA GLY A 9 57.34 66.25 -18.11
C GLY A 9 57.35 65.73 -19.56
N ASN A 10 58.02 66.47 -20.45
CA ASN A 10 58.17 66.13 -21.86
C ASN A 10 59.18 64.98 -22.09
N LEU A 11 60.39 65.05 -21.51
CA LEU A 11 61.45 64.04 -21.75
C LEU A 11 61.02 62.63 -21.33
N LEU A 12 60.29 62.50 -20.21
CA LEU A 12 59.78 61.21 -19.74
C LEU A 12 58.48 60.78 -20.44
N GLN A 13 57.94 61.61 -21.35
CA GLN A 13 56.68 61.40 -22.06
C GLN A 13 55.50 61.23 -21.10
N ILE A 14 55.35 62.14 -20.13
CA ILE A 14 54.25 62.13 -19.15
C ILE A 14 53.09 62.97 -19.67
N THR A 15 53.36 64.20 -20.09
CA THR A 15 52.47 65.06 -20.86
C THR A 15 52.51 64.70 -22.36
N GLU A 16 51.67 65.35 -23.17
CA GLU A 16 51.87 65.47 -24.63
C GLU A 16 52.27 66.92 -24.96
N PRO A 17 53.09 67.17 -26.00
CA PRO A 17 53.53 68.52 -26.36
C PRO A 17 52.36 69.48 -26.66
N ASP A 18 51.31 68.97 -27.31
CA ASP A 18 50.12 69.77 -27.66
C ASP A 18 49.14 69.93 -26.46
N ARG A 19 49.42 69.30 -25.31
CA ARG A 19 48.49 69.18 -24.17
C ARG A 19 49.22 69.14 -22.82
N GLU A 20 49.98 70.19 -22.49
CA GLU A 20 50.77 70.30 -21.26
C GLU A 20 50.00 70.01 -19.95
N PHE A 21 48.67 70.21 -19.94
CA PHE A 21 47.83 69.98 -18.77
C PHE A 21 47.28 68.54 -18.65
N GLU A 22 47.27 67.75 -19.74
CA GLU A 22 46.81 66.37 -19.74
C GLU A 22 47.96 65.40 -19.47
N ILE A 23 47.81 64.57 -18.44
CA ILE A 23 48.73 63.48 -18.14
C ILE A 23 48.14 62.19 -18.68
N GLN A 24 48.82 61.53 -19.63
CA GLN A 24 48.41 60.22 -20.11
C GLN A 24 49.22 59.10 -19.47
N CYS A 25 48.61 57.93 -19.32
CA CYS A 25 49.27 56.70 -18.90
C CYS A 25 50.52 56.41 -19.74
N VAL A 26 51.64 56.09 -19.09
CA VAL A 26 52.94 55.85 -19.74
C VAL A 26 53.26 54.37 -19.99
N GLY A 27 52.31 53.50 -19.61
CA GLY A 27 52.29 52.07 -19.95
C GLY A 27 52.00 51.83 -21.44
N ARG A 28 52.30 50.60 -21.89
CA ARG A 28 52.20 50.19 -23.30
C ARG A 28 51.44 48.88 -23.45
N ALA A 29 50.52 48.84 -24.42
CA ALA A 29 49.72 47.65 -24.71
C ALA A 29 50.43 46.76 -25.72
N VAL A 30 50.92 45.59 -25.28
CA VAL A 30 51.60 44.59 -26.14
C VAL A 30 50.68 44.16 -27.29
N SER A 31 49.39 43.94 -27.00
CA SER A 31 48.33 43.61 -27.95
C SER A 31 48.01 44.69 -28.99
N LYS A 32 48.63 45.87 -28.90
CA LYS A 32 48.51 46.97 -29.87
C LYS A 32 49.90 47.48 -30.28
N PHE A 33 50.80 46.56 -30.65
CA PHE A 33 52.15 46.85 -31.16
C PHE A 33 52.97 47.77 -30.23
N ASN A 34 52.83 47.59 -28.90
CA ASN A 34 53.45 48.43 -27.87
C ASN A 34 53.06 49.93 -27.92
N ALA A 35 51.89 50.27 -28.46
CA ALA A 35 51.34 51.63 -28.41
C ALA A 35 51.15 52.12 -26.96
N ARG A 36 51.34 53.44 -26.75
CA ARG A 36 51.09 54.11 -25.46
C ARG A 36 49.61 53.99 -25.07
N CYS A 37 49.34 53.80 -23.79
CA CYS A 37 47.99 53.78 -23.26
C CYS A 37 47.38 55.20 -23.27
N ARG A 38 46.30 55.41 -24.05
CA ARG A 38 45.55 56.67 -24.13
C ARG A 38 44.65 56.96 -22.92
N TRP A 39 44.99 56.45 -21.74
CA TRP A 39 44.21 56.69 -20.52
C TRP A 39 44.70 57.95 -19.83
N THR A 40 43.91 59.03 -19.89
CA THR A 40 44.22 60.29 -19.21
C THR A 40 43.97 60.18 -17.70
N LYS A 41 44.95 60.57 -16.90
CA LYS A 41 44.81 60.78 -15.44
C LYS A 41 44.20 62.16 -15.22
N SER A 42 43.22 62.25 -14.32
CA SER A 42 42.50 63.48 -13.96
C SER A 42 42.44 63.65 -12.44
N GLY A 43 41.86 64.75 -11.95
CA GLY A 43 41.70 64.99 -10.51
C GLY A 43 43.01 64.96 -9.71
N ASP A 44 42.96 64.35 -8.54
CA ASP A 44 44.05 64.33 -7.55
C ASP A 44 45.27 63.55 -8.05
N ASP A 45 45.09 62.46 -8.80
CA ASP A 45 46.18 61.74 -9.47
C ASP A 45 47.02 62.68 -10.35
N ALA A 46 46.35 63.49 -11.17
CA ALA A 46 47.01 64.44 -12.05
C ALA A 46 47.68 65.58 -11.25
N ALA A 47 47.12 65.98 -10.11
CA ALA A 47 47.76 66.94 -9.20
C ALA A 47 49.02 66.36 -8.54
N ALA A 48 48.96 65.12 -8.06
CA ALA A 48 50.09 64.41 -7.45
C ALA A 48 51.24 64.19 -8.44
N ILE A 49 50.93 63.74 -9.67
CA ILE A 49 51.93 63.58 -10.74
C ILE A 49 52.57 64.93 -11.10
N ARG A 50 51.78 66.00 -11.33
CA ARG A 50 52.34 67.35 -11.57
C ARG A 50 53.22 67.83 -10.42
N SER A 51 52.86 67.55 -9.17
CA SER A 51 53.68 67.86 -8.00
C SER A 51 55.04 67.15 -8.06
N ARG A 52 55.05 65.83 -8.33
CA ARG A 52 56.30 65.04 -8.40
C ARG A 52 57.15 65.37 -9.62
N VAL A 53 56.55 65.70 -10.76
CA VAL A 53 57.28 66.20 -11.95
C VAL A 53 57.96 67.54 -11.65
N ARG A 54 57.29 68.49 -10.97
CA ARG A 54 57.93 69.76 -10.55
C ARG A 54 59.07 69.54 -9.55
N GLN A 55 58.93 68.60 -8.61
CA GLN A 55 60.02 68.23 -7.69
C GLN A 55 61.25 67.71 -8.44
N LEU A 56 61.06 66.88 -9.48
CA LEU A 56 62.15 66.41 -10.34
C LEU A 56 62.73 67.50 -11.25
N ALA A 57 61.93 68.49 -11.67
CA ALA A 57 62.38 69.60 -12.52
C ALA A 57 63.19 70.67 -11.75
N ALA A 58 62.97 70.78 -10.43
CA ALA A 58 63.68 71.73 -9.57
C ALA A 58 65.16 71.38 -9.32
N ASN A 59 65.53 70.10 -9.51
CA ASN A 59 66.87 69.56 -9.32
C ASN A 59 67.49 69.21 -10.68
N PRO A 60 68.83 69.22 -10.83
CA PRO A 60 69.49 68.79 -12.07
C PRO A 60 69.23 67.29 -12.35
N PRO A 61 69.31 66.85 -13.63
CA PRO A 61 69.02 65.47 -14.01
C PRO A 61 69.95 64.43 -13.35
N SER A 62 71.10 64.85 -12.82
CA SER A 62 72.05 64.02 -12.07
C SER A 62 71.54 63.60 -10.69
N GLU A 63 70.58 64.32 -10.11
CA GLU A 63 70.01 64.04 -8.78
C GLU A 63 68.75 63.17 -8.83
N ALA A 64 68.17 62.95 -10.01
CA ALA A 64 66.95 62.16 -10.18
C ALA A 64 67.18 60.66 -9.87
N THR A 65 66.81 60.22 -8.67
CA THR A 65 67.11 58.85 -8.21
C THR A 65 66.21 57.79 -8.86
N GLN A 66 66.65 56.53 -8.83
CA GLN A 66 65.83 55.39 -9.24
C GLN A 66 64.50 55.33 -8.45
N GLN A 67 64.51 55.68 -7.17
CA GLN A 67 63.33 55.66 -6.31
C GLN A 67 62.33 56.76 -6.70
N ASP A 68 62.80 57.92 -7.16
CA ASP A 68 61.94 58.98 -7.68
C ASP A 68 61.26 58.58 -8.98
N LEU A 69 62.01 57.97 -9.89
CA LEU A 69 61.49 57.45 -11.16
C LEU A 69 60.49 56.31 -10.93
N GLU A 70 60.73 55.40 -9.98
CA GLU A 70 59.77 54.34 -9.63
C GLU A 70 58.51 54.87 -8.96
N SER A 71 58.64 55.85 -8.05
CA SER A 71 57.50 56.49 -7.39
C SER A 71 56.62 57.25 -8.40
N LEU A 72 57.24 58.01 -9.29
CA LEU A 72 56.55 58.71 -10.38
C LEU A 72 55.92 57.71 -11.37
N ALA A 73 56.61 56.62 -11.72
CA ALA A 73 56.11 55.64 -12.67
C ALA A 73 54.88 54.89 -12.16
N ARG A 74 54.77 54.64 -10.84
CA ARG A 74 53.56 54.07 -10.21
C ARG A 74 52.35 54.98 -10.38
N LEU A 75 52.52 56.29 -10.13
CA LEU A 75 51.45 57.27 -10.33
C LEU A 75 51.08 57.39 -11.82
N CYS A 76 52.05 57.32 -12.73
CA CYS A 76 51.84 57.53 -14.16
C CYS A 76 51.29 56.30 -14.93
N VAL A 77 50.99 55.17 -14.29
CA VAL A 77 50.29 54.03 -14.91
C VAL A 77 48.81 53.97 -14.48
N CYS A 78 47.94 53.45 -15.34
CA CYS A 78 46.54 53.19 -14.99
C CYS A 78 46.40 51.81 -14.32
N GLU A 79 45.71 51.77 -13.18
CA GLU A 79 45.75 50.64 -12.25
C GLU A 79 45.15 49.37 -12.83
N GLY A 80 44.03 49.48 -13.55
CA GLY A 80 43.32 48.32 -14.11
C GLY A 80 44.02 47.58 -15.25
N PHE A 81 45.03 48.18 -15.90
CA PHE A 81 45.65 47.59 -17.11
C PHE A 81 47.19 47.63 -17.15
N HIS A 82 47.84 48.59 -16.47
CA HIS A 82 49.29 48.81 -16.56
C HIS A 82 49.97 48.91 -15.18
N SER A 83 49.27 48.57 -14.10
CA SER A 83 49.78 48.52 -12.71
C SER A 83 51.03 47.67 -12.54
N ASN A 84 51.26 46.64 -13.36
CA ASN A 84 52.48 45.82 -13.32
C ASN A 84 53.66 46.39 -14.14
N GLN A 85 53.50 47.52 -14.84
CA GLN A 85 54.52 48.06 -15.75
C GLN A 85 55.40 49.18 -15.17
N TRP A 86 55.10 49.74 -13.98
CA TRP A 86 55.83 50.90 -13.44
C TRP A 86 57.36 50.65 -13.33
N LEU A 87 57.79 49.45 -12.97
CA LEU A 87 59.21 49.10 -12.87
C LEU A 87 59.91 49.09 -14.24
N GLN A 88 59.21 48.66 -15.30
CA GLN A 88 59.72 48.71 -16.67
C GLN A 88 59.78 50.15 -17.19
N VAL A 89 58.77 50.96 -16.86
CA VAL A 89 58.71 52.40 -17.16
C VAL A 89 59.89 53.13 -16.49
N ALA A 90 60.12 52.93 -15.19
CA ALA A 90 61.21 53.58 -14.46
C ALA A 90 62.59 53.18 -15.02
N ARG A 91 62.80 51.91 -15.39
CA ARG A 91 64.01 51.45 -16.08
C ARG A 91 64.23 52.16 -17.43
N ARG A 92 63.16 52.33 -18.23
CA ARG A 92 63.20 53.10 -19.50
C ARG A 92 63.54 54.57 -19.26
N TRP A 93 62.96 55.17 -18.23
CA TRP A 93 63.24 56.55 -17.84
C TRP A 93 64.69 56.76 -17.39
N LYS A 94 65.29 55.81 -16.65
CA LYS A 94 66.69 55.89 -16.24
C LYS A 94 67.66 56.12 -17.42
N SER A 95 67.45 55.46 -18.55
CA SER A 95 68.24 55.69 -19.77
C SER A 95 68.00 57.07 -20.42
N VAL A 96 66.80 57.63 -20.30
CA VAL A 96 66.51 59.00 -20.78
C VAL A 96 67.19 60.03 -19.89
N VAL A 97 67.11 59.87 -18.57
CA VAL A 97 67.78 60.74 -17.59
C VAL A 97 69.30 60.71 -17.78
N ALA A 98 69.91 59.54 -17.95
CA ALA A 98 71.35 59.42 -18.22
C ALA A 98 71.79 60.19 -19.50
N THR A 99 70.93 60.25 -20.51
CA THR A 99 71.17 61.06 -21.72
C THR A 99 71.07 62.56 -21.41
N ALA A 100 70.04 62.98 -20.66
CA ALA A 100 69.85 64.37 -20.24
C ALA A 100 71.02 64.90 -19.39
N VAL A 101 71.61 64.07 -18.51
CA VAL A 101 72.84 64.40 -17.76
C VAL A 101 73.98 64.76 -18.71
N GLN A 102 74.31 63.89 -19.67
CA GLN A 102 75.42 64.14 -20.61
C GLN A 102 75.23 65.41 -21.45
N HIS A 103 73.98 65.76 -21.80
CA HIS A 103 73.68 66.99 -22.53
C HIS A 103 73.76 68.23 -21.64
N HIS A 104 73.28 68.14 -20.40
CA HIS A 104 73.39 69.21 -19.40
C HIS A 104 74.87 69.55 -19.10
N GLU A 105 75.70 68.53 -18.86
CA GLU A 105 77.16 68.68 -18.66
C GLU A 105 77.86 69.35 -19.86
N LYS A 106 77.54 68.93 -21.08
CA LYS A 106 78.10 69.53 -22.32
C LYS A 106 77.71 71.00 -22.49
N LEU A 107 76.51 71.40 -22.08
CA LEU A 107 76.08 72.80 -22.12
C LEU A 107 76.87 73.64 -21.10
N VAL A 108 76.99 73.17 -19.85
CA VAL A 108 77.78 73.85 -18.80
C VAL A 108 79.23 74.06 -19.25
N ALA A 109 79.88 73.00 -19.78
CA ALA A 109 81.27 73.08 -20.25
C ALA A 109 81.46 74.04 -21.44
N LYS A 110 80.46 74.15 -22.33
CA LYS A 110 80.53 75.06 -23.50
C LYS A 110 80.48 76.54 -23.07
N THR A 111 79.66 76.88 -22.07
CA THR A 111 79.51 78.25 -21.59
C THR A 111 80.81 78.78 -20.97
N SER A 112 81.58 77.93 -20.29
CA SER A 112 82.88 78.30 -19.71
C SER A 112 83.97 78.64 -20.75
N SER A 113 83.86 78.16 -21.99
CA SER A 113 84.93 78.25 -23.00
C SER A 113 84.99 79.58 -23.76
N ILE A 114 84.05 80.50 -23.57
CA ILE A 114 83.85 81.68 -24.45
C ILE A 114 84.53 82.96 -23.92
N VAL A 115 85.00 82.96 -22.66
CA VAL A 115 85.45 84.18 -21.95
C VAL A 115 86.92 84.57 -22.24
N ASP A 116 87.74 83.65 -22.76
CA ASP A 116 89.20 83.63 -22.48
C ASP A 116 90.16 84.09 -23.62
N LYS A 117 89.72 84.81 -24.67
CA LYS A 117 90.60 85.12 -25.83
C LYS A 117 90.51 86.53 -26.43
N ALA A 118 91.44 87.40 -26.04
CA ALA A 118 91.89 88.57 -26.83
C ALA A 118 93.31 89.02 -26.40
N GLN A 119 94.25 89.27 -27.33
CA GLN A 119 95.58 89.82 -27.01
C GLN A 119 96.28 90.48 -28.24
N PRO A 120 97.14 91.52 -28.10
CA PRO A 120 97.50 92.40 -29.23
C PRO A 120 99.02 92.66 -29.43
N GLU A 121 99.85 91.66 -29.70
CA GLU A 121 101.32 91.85 -29.84
C GLU A 121 101.84 92.07 -31.27
N LYS A 122 101.03 91.79 -32.31
CA LYS A 122 101.51 91.58 -33.69
C LYS A 122 101.97 92.84 -34.46
N LEU A 123 101.88 94.04 -33.86
CA LEU A 123 102.02 95.33 -34.56
C LEU A 123 103.40 96.00 -34.44
N LEU A 124 104.30 95.53 -33.57
CA LEU A 124 105.58 96.23 -33.31
C LEU A 124 106.70 95.90 -34.32
N LEU A 125 106.60 94.79 -35.05
CA LEU A 125 107.74 94.24 -35.81
C LEU A 125 108.04 94.96 -37.14
N GLU A 126 107.04 95.58 -37.78
CA GLU A 126 107.23 96.19 -39.11
C GLU A 126 108.00 97.51 -39.08
N ARG A 127 107.94 98.25 -37.96
CA ARG A 127 108.55 99.59 -37.82
C ARG A 127 110.07 99.57 -37.96
N GLN A 128 110.73 98.46 -37.65
CA GLN A 128 112.20 98.35 -37.63
C GLN A 128 112.85 98.50 -39.01
N LYS A 129 112.22 97.95 -40.07
CA LYS A 129 112.86 97.74 -41.38
C LYS A 129 113.06 99.00 -42.23
N CYS A 130 112.32 100.07 -41.97
CA CYS A 130 112.33 101.26 -42.82
C CYS A 130 113.57 102.16 -42.63
N LEU A 131 114.38 101.94 -41.58
CA LEU A 131 115.50 102.82 -41.22
C LEU A 131 116.83 102.45 -41.88
N GLU A 132 117.00 101.22 -42.37
CA GLU A 132 118.29 100.73 -42.88
C GLU A 132 118.61 101.18 -44.31
N ILE A 133 117.61 101.63 -45.07
CA ILE A 133 117.72 101.86 -46.53
C ILE A 133 118.40 103.20 -46.89
N LEU A 134 118.40 104.19 -45.98
CA LEU A 134 118.85 105.57 -46.26
C LEU A 134 120.34 105.80 -45.89
N GLY A 135 121.21 104.88 -46.30
CA GLY A 135 122.67 104.94 -46.08
C GLY A 135 123.32 106.18 -46.73
N ALA A 136 124.34 106.74 -46.06
CA ALA A 136 124.84 108.09 -46.34
C ALA A 136 126.11 108.18 -47.21
N GLN A 137 126.37 109.41 -47.69
CA GLN A 137 127.62 109.92 -48.31
C GLN A 137 127.96 109.47 -49.76
N VAL A 138 127.43 110.21 -50.74
CA VAL A 138 128.05 110.38 -52.08
C VAL A 138 127.89 111.84 -52.55
N ASN A 139 128.90 112.43 -53.19
CA ASN A 139 128.92 113.85 -53.59
C ASN A 139 127.90 114.21 -54.69
N GLU A 140 127.06 115.22 -54.44
CA GLU A 140 125.83 115.49 -55.20
C GLU A 140 125.98 115.81 -56.70
N ARG A 141 127.01 116.56 -57.11
CA ARG A 141 127.01 117.18 -58.46
C ARG A 141 127.22 116.21 -59.62
N ASP A 142 127.83 115.06 -59.38
CA ASP A 142 127.94 113.96 -60.35
C ASP A 142 126.92 112.83 -60.04
N LEU A 143 126.33 112.85 -58.84
CA LEU A 143 125.30 111.91 -58.40
C LEU A 143 124.02 112.07 -59.23
N VAL A 144 123.58 113.29 -59.57
CA VAL A 144 122.34 113.50 -60.35
C VAL A 144 122.44 112.93 -61.76
N GLY A 145 123.57 113.15 -62.46
CA GLY A 145 123.79 112.60 -63.80
C GLY A 145 123.82 111.07 -63.79
N LYS A 146 124.55 110.49 -62.83
CA LYS A 146 124.64 109.03 -62.65
C LYS A 146 123.32 108.41 -62.19
N LEU A 147 122.59 109.04 -61.28
CA LEU A 147 121.23 108.62 -60.88
C LEU A 147 120.26 108.69 -62.06
N THR A 148 120.29 109.75 -62.88
CA THR A 148 119.39 109.86 -64.03
C THR A 148 119.68 108.76 -65.06
N ALA A 149 120.96 108.55 -65.41
CA ALA A 149 121.36 107.47 -66.31
C ALA A 149 121.02 106.08 -65.74
N TYR A 150 121.32 105.84 -64.46
CA TYR A 150 121.01 104.58 -63.76
C TYR A 150 119.50 104.33 -63.67
N VAL A 151 118.70 105.35 -63.34
CA VAL A 151 117.24 105.26 -63.26
C VAL A 151 116.62 105.05 -64.65
N SER A 152 117.08 105.75 -65.70
CA SER A 152 116.59 105.51 -67.07
C SER A 152 116.97 104.11 -67.58
N HIS A 153 118.18 103.63 -67.29
CA HIS A 153 118.61 102.27 -67.63
C HIS A 153 117.80 101.22 -66.86
N ASN A 154 117.68 101.35 -65.54
CA ASN A 154 116.86 100.47 -64.70
C ASN A 154 115.37 100.55 -65.07
N GLN A 155 114.84 101.69 -65.53
CA GLN A 155 113.47 101.78 -66.04
C GLN A 155 113.30 101.07 -67.39
N SER A 156 114.32 101.07 -68.24
CA SER A 156 114.34 100.29 -69.48
C SER A 156 114.38 98.78 -69.19
N GLU A 157 115.36 98.34 -68.39
CA GLU A 157 115.48 96.94 -67.96
C GLU A 157 114.26 96.48 -67.17
N LYS A 158 113.70 97.33 -66.29
CA LYS A 158 112.46 97.03 -65.57
C LYS A 158 111.30 96.80 -66.54
N ARG A 159 111.09 97.65 -67.55
CA ARG A 159 110.02 97.45 -68.55
C ARG A 159 110.23 96.17 -69.37
N GLU A 160 111.47 95.87 -69.74
CA GLU A 160 111.80 94.64 -70.46
C GLU A 160 111.58 93.39 -69.58
N ASN A 161 111.98 93.44 -68.31
CA ASN A 161 111.78 92.36 -67.35
C ASN A 161 110.30 92.23 -66.92
N GLU A 162 109.54 93.31 -66.84
CA GLU A 162 108.07 93.29 -66.66
C GLU A 162 107.38 92.64 -67.88
N ALA A 163 107.81 92.96 -69.10
CA ALA A 163 107.30 92.31 -70.32
C ALA A 163 107.62 90.80 -70.34
N LYS A 164 108.87 90.42 -70.03
CA LYS A 164 109.28 89.00 -69.87
C LYS A 164 108.50 88.31 -68.75
N LEU A 165 108.26 88.98 -67.62
CA LEU A 165 107.49 88.45 -66.50
C LEU A 165 106.04 88.17 -66.91
N VAL A 166 105.39 89.11 -67.61
CA VAL A 166 104.02 88.93 -68.14
C VAL A 166 103.97 87.80 -69.18
N GLN A 167 104.98 87.69 -70.06
CA GLN A 167 105.06 86.57 -71.00
C GLN A 167 105.18 85.23 -70.24
N LEU A 168 106.14 85.10 -69.32
CA LEU A 168 106.35 83.89 -68.52
C LEU A 168 105.13 83.53 -67.67
N GLN A 169 104.44 84.52 -67.08
CA GLN A 169 103.17 84.31 -66.38
C GLN A 169 102.09 83.77 -67.33
N SER A 170 101.99 84.30 -68.56
CA SER A 170 101.04 83.81 -69.56
C SER A 170 101.36 82.38 -70.04
N GLU A 171 102.64 81.99 -70.06
CA GLU A 171 103.10 80.66 -70.49
C GLU A 171 102.92 79.63 -69.36
N LEU A 172 103.27 80.01 -68.12
CA LEU A 172 103.02 79.23 -66.92
C LEU A 172 101.51 78.99 -66.71
N ALA A 173 100.68 80.03 -66.84
CA ALA A 173 99.23 79.89 -66.77
C ALA A 173 98.68 78.95 -67.86
N ARG A 174 99.24 79.01 -69.08
CA ARG A 174 98.89 78.09 -70.18
C ARG A 174 99.43 76.67 -69.97
N SER A 175 100.48 76.45 -69.17
CA SER A 175 100.91 75.11 -68.77
C SER A 175 99.99 74.54 -67.68
N LEU A 176 99.81 75.27 -66.59
CA LEU A 176 98.96 74.87 -65.47
C LEU A 176 97.51 74.61 -65.90
N LEU A 177 96.95 75.38 -66.83
CA LEU A 177 95.61 75.13 -67.38
C LEU A 177 95.54 73.82 -68.20
N ARG A 178 96.61 73.45 -68.91
CA ARG A 178 96.69 72.18 -69.65
C ARG A 178 96.85 71.00 -68.71
N GLU A 179 97.73 71.11 -67.72
CA GLU A 179 97.96 70.11 -66.68
C GLU A 179 96.69 69.86 -65.85
N LEU A 180 96.02 70.91 -65.38
CA LEU A 180 94.75 70.81 -64.64
C LEU A 180 93.63 70.19 -65.49
N LYS A 181 93.57 70.52 -66.79
CA LYS A 181 92.59 69.94 -67.71
C LYS A 181 92.88 68.46 -68.00
N GLN A 182 94.15 68.08 -68.07
CA GLN A 182 94.55 66.67 -68.16
C GLN A 182 94.19 65.92 -66.87
N SER A 183 94.58 66.42 -65.69
CA SER A 183 94.28 65.75 -64.42
C SER A 183 92.78 65.64 -64.14
N PHE A 184 91.99 66.63 -64.57
CA PHE A 184 90.52 66.57 -64.51
C PHE A 184 89.96 65.47 -65.44
N ASN A 185 90.45 65.37 -66.67
CA ASN A 185 90.03 64.31 -67.60
C ASN A 185 90.43 62.91 -67.09
N GLU A 186 91.64 62.76 -66.53
CA GLU A 186 92.10 61.53 -65.89
C GLU A 186 91.26 61.16 -64.66
N ALA A 187 90.93 62.13 -63.81
CA ALA A 187 90.06 61.91 -62.65
C ALA A 187 88.66 61.45 -63.10
N LYS A 188 88.08 62.09 -64.11
CA LYS A 188 86.78 61.71 -64.68
C LYS A 188 86.79 60.31 -65.33
N LEU A 189 87.88 59.91 -65.96
CA LEU A 189 88.07 58.55 -66.47
C LEU A 189 88.15 57.51 -65.35
N ARG A 190 88.85 57.83 -64.24
CA ARG A 190 88.91 56.96 -63.05
C ARG A 190 87.55 56.86 -62.35
N GLU A 191 86.81 57.96 -62.25
CA GLU A 191 85.44 58.00 -61.70
C GLU A 191 84.48 57.12 -62.52
N ALA A 192 84.53 57.23 -63.86
CA ALA A 192 83.73 56.39 -64.75
C ALA A 192 84.07 54.90 -64.60
N ALA A 193 85.36 54.54 -64.61
CA ALA A 193 85.82 53.16 -64.47
C ALA A 193 85.48 52.55 -63.09
N LEU A 194 85.56 53.34 -62.01
CA LEU A 194 85.12 52.91 -60.68
C LEU A 194 83.60 52.73 -60.62
N THR A 195 82.84 53.62 -61.25
CA THR A 195 81.37 53.53 -61.30
C THR A 195 80.93 52.28 -62.07
N GLU A 196 81.53 52.02 -63.24
CA GLU A 196 81.30 50.81 -64.03
C GLU A 196 81.65 49.55 -63.22
N LYS A 197 82.81 49.54 -62.55
CA LYS A 197 83.22 48.44 -61.68
C LYS A 197 82.20 48.18 -60.56
N TYR A 198 81.77 49.22 -59.83
CA TYR A 198 80.77 49.07 -58.76
C TYR A 198 79.42 48.60 -59.29
N CYS A 199 78.99 49.04 -60.48
CA CYS A 199 77.78 48.52 -61.13
C CYS A 199 77.91 47.02 -61.46
N VAL A 200 79.08 46.55 -61.90
CA VAL A 200 79.33 45.11 -62.14
C VAL A 200 79.31 44.32 -60.83
N GLU A 201 80.02 44.79 -59.80
CA GLU A 201 80.06 44.12 -58.48
C GLU A 201 78.67 44.07 -57.82
N LEU A 202 77.88 45.15 -57.89
CA LEU A 202 76.50 45.17 -57.37
C LEU A 202 75.56 44.25 -58.16
N ASN A 203 75.69 44.17 -59.49
CA ASN A 203 74.89 43.24 -60.29
C ASN A 203 75.24 41.77 -60.00
N GLN A 204 76.51 41.45 -59.80
CA GLN A 204 76.96 40.10 -59.39
C GLN A 204 76.45 39.75 -57.98
N LEU A 205 76.54 40.69 -57.03
CA LEU A 205 75.99 40.51 -55.68
C LEU A 205 74.47 40.30 -55.71
N GLY A 206 73.75 41.06 -56.54
CA GLY A 206 72.30 40.92 -56.74
C GLY A 206 71.91 39.56 -57.33
N GLN A 207 72.64 39.08 -58.35
CA GLN A 207 72.44 37.75 -58.93
C GLN A 207 72.73 36.63 -57.92
N THR A 208 73.77 36.78 -57.09
CA THR A 208 74.10 35.85 -56.00
C THR A 208 73.00 35.84 -54.93
N ALA A 209 72.48 37.01 -54.55
CA ALA A 209 71.38 37.13 -53.60
C ALA A 209 70.08 36.50 -54.14
N ILE A 210 69.74 36.71 -55.41
CA ILE A 210 68.56 36.11 -56.05
C ILE A 210 68.66 34.58 -56.07
N THR A 211 69.82 34.04 -56.49
CA THR A 211 70.01 32.58 -56.53
C THR A 211 69.99 31.93 -55.14
N GLU A 212 70.55 32.59 -54.13
CA GLU A 212 70.48 32.10 -52.74
C GLU A 212 69.07 32.20 -52.15
N ILE A 213 68.31 33.27 -52.45
CA ILE A 213 66.89 33.40 -52.06
C ILE A 213 66.05 32.26 -52.69
N SER A 214 66.27 31.94 -53.97
CA SER A 214 65.62 30.79 -54.62
C SER A 214 65.99 29.48 -53.93
N ARG A 215 67.28 29.24 -53.66
CA ARG A 215 67.76 28.02 -52.99
C ARG A 215 67.17 27.85 -51.58
N VAL A 216 67.08 28.93 -50.81
CA VAL A 216 66.44 28.95 -49.47
C VAL A 216 64.93 28.71 -49.59
N GLY A 217 64.26 29.29 -50.59
CA GLY A 217 62.84 29.05 -50.87
C GLY A 217 62.53 27.60 -51.24
N GLU A 218 63.36 26.97 -52.06
CA GLU A 218 63.25 25.55 -52.41
C GLU A 218 63.46 24.64 -51.19
N LEU A 219 64.50 24.88 -50.39
CA LEU A 219 64.76 24.15 -49.15
C LEU A 219 63.63 24.29 -48.11
N ALA A 220 63.12 25.52 -47.92
CA ALA A 220 61.97 25.77 -47.05
C ALA A 220 60.72 25.03 -47.56
N GLY A 221 60.46 25.06 -48.87
CA GLY A 221 59.36 24.32 -49.50
C GLY A 221 59.52 22.80 -49.41
N MET A 222 60.74 22.25 -49.50
CA MET A 222 61.00 20.82 -49.28
C MET A 222 60.77 20.44 -47.81
N THR A 223 61.29 21.23 -46.86
CA THR A 223 61.11 21.00 -45.42
C THR A 223 59.64 21.07 -45.01
N ALA A 224 58.90 22.07 -45.49
CA ALA A 224 57.48 22.22 -45.23
C ALA A 224 56.64 21.05 -45.79
N ARG A 225 56.99 20.54 -46.98
CA ARG A 225 56.35 19.34 -47.54
C ARG A 225 56.68 18.08 -46.74
N ALA A 226 57.93 17.89 -46.32
CA ALA A 226 58.34 16.74 -45.51
C ALA A 226 57.64 16.72 -44.14
N GLU A 227 57.57 17.86 -43.44
CA GLU A 227 56.84 17.98 -42.17
C GLU A 227 55.33 17.80 -42.36
N PHE A 228 54.74 18.32 -43.44
CA PHE A 228 53.31 18.11 -43.73
C PHE A 228 52.99 16.63 -44.01
N THR A 229 53.84 15.92 -44.76
CA THR A 229 53.71 14.47 -44.97
C THR A 229 53.86 13.72 -43.65
N ARG A 230 54.91 14.00 -42.85
CA ARG A 230 55.14 13.36 -41.54
C ARG A 230 53.96 13.55 -40.59
N LEU A 231 53.46 14.78 -40.45
CA LEU A 231 52.29 15.07 -39.62
C LEU A 231 51.00 14.42 -40.16
N GLY A 232 50.86 14.31 -41.49
CA GLY A 232 49.76 13.58 -42.12
C GLY A 232 49.81 12.07 -41.84
N GLU A 233 50.99 11.47 -41.88
CA GLU A 233 51.23 10.06 -41.55
C GLU A 233 51.02 9.78 -40.06
N GLU A 234 51.56 10.63 -39.16
CA GLU A 234 51.36 10.54 -37.72
C GLU A 234 49.87 10.70 -37.33
N PHE A 235 49.16 11.65 -37.94
CA PHE A 235 47.72 11.83 -37.73
C PHE A 235 46.92 10.65 -38.32
N SER A 236 47.28 10.14 -39.48
CA SER A 236 46.65 8.96 -40.09
C SER A 236 46.82 7.72 -39.19
N MET A 237 48.04 7.45 -38.71
CA MET A 237 48.31 6.36 -37.77
C MET A 237 47.56 6.51 -36.44
N TYR A 238 47.45 7.74 -35.92
CA TYR A 238 46.64 8.02 -34.73
C TYR A 238 45.15 7.73 -34.98
N MET A 239 44.60 8.22 -36.08
CA MET A 239 43.19 8.00 -36.44
C MET A 239 42.88 6.53 -36.71
N VAL A 240 43.76 5.79 -37.40
CA VAL A 240 43.60 4.34 -37.62
C VAL A 240 43.63 3.57 -36.30
N ARG A 241 44.52 3.94 -35.37
CA ARG A 241 44.56 3.33 -34.03
C ARG A 241 43.30 3.64 -33.24
N LEU A 242 42.88 4.90 -33.19
CA LEU A 242 41.68 5.34 -32.46
C LEU A 242 40.41 4.67 -33.01
N LEU A 243 40.28 4.58 -34.34
CA LEU A 243 39.18 3.86 -34.99
C LEU A 243 39.17 2.39 -34.57
N LYS A 244 40.32 1.71 -34.65
CA LYS A 244 40.45 0.32 -34.23
C LYS A 244 40.15 0.11 -32.73
N GLU A 245 40.64 0.98 -31.85
CA GLU A 245 40.34 0.94 -30.41
C GLU A 245 38.84 1.13 -30.14
N THR A 246 38.15 1.97 -30.93
CA THR A 246 36.69 2.09 -30.86
C THR A 246 35.95 0.90 -31.46
N GLU A 247 36.47 0.29 -32.52
CA GLU A 247 35.91 -0.90 -33.17
C GLU A 247 35.94 -2.09 -32.21
N GLU A 248 37.11 -2.42 -31.65
CA GLU A 248 37.28 -3.48 -30.64
C GLU A 248 36.41 -3.22 -29.38
N HIS A 249 36.22 -1.96 -28.98
CA HIS A 249 35.32 -1.59 -27.88
C HIS A 249 33.84 -1.83 -28.22
N TRP A 250 33.38 -1.43 -29.41
CA TRP A 250 31.99 -1.62 -29.83
C TRP A 250 31.67 -3.09 -30.13
N GLU A 251 32.58 -3.85 -30.72
CA GLU A 251 32.46 -5.30 -30.88
C GLU A 251 32.37 -6.01 -29.51
N GLY A 252 33.26 -5.68 -28.58
CA GLY A 252 33.22 -6.26 -27.22
C GLY A 252 31.93 -5.93 -26.46
N ARG A 253 31.38 -4.72 -26.64
CA ARG A 253 30.06 -4.36 -26.11
C ARG A 253 28.93 -5.12 -26.80
N LEU A 254 28.94 -5.22 -28.13
CA LEU A 254 27.90 -5.91 -28.90
C LEU A 254 27.87 -7.40 -28.57
N ALA A 255 29.02 -8.05 -28.44
CA ALA A 255 29.12 -9.45 -28.01
C ALA A 255 28.48 -9.69 -26.63
N LYS A 256 28.74 -8.79 -25.66
CA LYS A 256 28.15 -8.86 -24.31
C LYS A 256 26.64 -8.65 -24.32
N GLU A 257 26.13 -7.67 -25.07
CA GLU A 257 24.68 -7.45 -25.23
C GLU A 257 23.98 -8.63 -25.92
N VAL A 258 24.64 -9.27 -26.89
CA VAL A 258 24.15 -10.51 -27.54
C VAL A 258 24.14 -11.69 -26.55
N GLU A 259 25.18 -11.85 -25.73
CA GLU A 259 25.22 -12.89 -24.69
C GLU A 259 24.09 -12.68 -23.66
N GLU A 260 23.93 -11.47 -23.13
CA GLU A 260 22.86 -11.13 -22.18
C GLU A 260 21.46 -11.31 -22.78
N SER A 261 21.26 -10.88 -24.03
CA SER A 261 20.01 -11.10 -24.78
C SER A 261 19.71 -12.59 -25.00
N SER A 262 20.73 -13.41 -25.27
CA SER A 262 20.59 -14.87 -25.40
C SER A 262 20.22 -15.54 -24.07
N ALA A 263 20.79 -15.07 -22.96
CA ALA A 263 20.48 -15.57 -21.62
C ALA A 263 19.04 -15.22 -21.21
N VAL A 264 18.59 -13.98 -21.47
CA VAL A 264 17.20 -13.55 -21.27
C VAL A 264 16.24 -14.37 -22.15
N THR A 265 16.61 -14.65 -23.40
CA THR A 265 15.80 -15.47 -24.32
C THR A 265 15.64 -16.90 -23.78
N ARG A 266 16.71 -17.54 -23.30
CA ARG A 266 16.65 -18.88 -22.69
C ARG A 266 15.74 -18.89 -21.45
N LEU A 267 15.89 -17.91 -20.55
CA LEU A 267 15.04 -17.79 -19.35
C LEU A 267 13.56 -17.60 -19.72
N LEU A 268 13.27 -16.83 -20.78
CA LEU A 268 11.91 -16.66 -21.30
C LEU A 268 11.34 -17.96 -21.87
N GLU A 269 12.15 -18.81 -22.51
CA GLU A 269 11.71 -20.13 -22.97
C GLU A 269 11.51 -21.13 -21.82
N GLU A 270 12.35 -21.10 -20.78
CA GLU A 270 12.16 -21.86 -19.54
C GLU A 270 10.84 -21.47 -18.85
N GLU A 271 10.51 -20.19 -18.72
CA GLU A 271 9.22 -19.74 -18.16
C GLU A 271 8.02 -20.04 -19.08
N ARG A 272 8.20 -20.04 -20.40
CA ARG A 272 7.17 -20.52 -21.36
C ARG A 272 6.95 -22.03 -21.30
N LEU A 273 7.94 -22.82 -20.86
CA LEU A 273 7.79 -24.25 -20.59
C LEU A 273 7.06 -24.47 -19.26
N LYS A 274 7.46 -23.78 -18.19
CA LYS A 274 6.76 -23.82 -16.88
C LYS A 274 5.31 -23.39 -16.99
N SER A 275 5.03 -22.29 -17.68
CA SER A 275 3.67 -21.78 -17.93
C SER A 275 2.78 -22.80 -18.67
N ARG A 276 3.33 -23.54 -19.64
CA ARG A 276 2.59 -24.61 -20.34
C ARG A 276 2.28 -25.78 -19.41
N GLY A 277 3.27 -26.27 -18.66
CA GLY A 277 3.05 -27.34 -17.68
C GLY A 277 2.05 -26.96 -16.57
N LEU A 278 1.99 -25.69 -16.17
CA LEU A 278 1.00 -25.17 -15.22
C LEU A 278 -0.42 -25.12 -15.82
N GLU A 279 -0.56 -24.69 -17.09
CA GLU A 279 -1.87 -24.67 -17.76
C GLU A 279 -2.38 -26.09 -18.09
N GLU A 280 -1.48 -27.02 -18.43
CA GLU A 280 -1.79 -28.46 -18.56
C GLU A 280 -2.24 -29.06 -17.21
N ALA A 281 -1.53 -28.79 -16.11
CA ALA A 281 -1.91 -29.24 -14.78
C ALA A 281 -3.25 -28.64 -14.32
N LYS A 282 -3.51 -27.37 -14.62
CA LYS A 282 -4.79 -26.70 -14.40
C LYS A 282 -5.91 -27.37 -15.19
N ALA A 283 -5.73 -27.66 -16.47
CA ALA A 283 -6.74 -28.34 -17.29
C ALA A 283 -7.09 -29.74 -16.75
N VAL A 284 -6.09 -30.49 -16.25
CA VAL A 284 -6.31 -31.77 -15.55
C VAL A 284 -7.12 -31.59 -14.26
N LEU A 285 -6.82 -30.57 -13.45
CA LEU A 285 -7.57 -30.28 -12.22
C LEU A 285 -9.00 -29.79 -12.49
N GLU A 286 -9.21 -28.96 -13.51
CA GLU A 286 -10.54 -28.51 -13.94
C GLU A 286 -11.39 -29.70 -14.45
N HIS A 287 -10.78 -30.64 -15.18
CA HIS A 287 -11.43 -31.87 -15.61
C HIS A 287 -11.80 -32.77 -14.41
N GLN A 288 -10.86 -33.05 -13.50
CA GLN A 288 -11.12 -33.83 -12.27
C GLN A 288 -12.21 -33.20 -11.40
N LEU A 289 -12.24 -31.87 -11.29
CA LEU A 289 -13.24 -31.14 -10.52
C LEU A 289 -14.62 -31.18 -11.20
N SER A 290 -14.67 -31.21 -12.53
CA SER A 290 -15.90 -31.48 -13.30
C SER A 290 -16.42 -32.90 -13.06
N GLU A 291 -15.55 -33.91 -13.13
CA GLU A 291 -15.93 -35.30 -12.81
C GLU A 291 -16.34 -35.50 -11.34
N ALA A 292 -15.78 -34.72 -10.41
CA ALA A 292 -16.16 -34.77 -9.00
C ALA A 292 -17.56 -34.15 -8.80
N ARG A 293 -17.89 -33.07 -9.52
CA ARG A 293 -19.24 -32.49 -9.53
C ARG A 293 -20.27 -33.48 -10.08
N THR A 294 -20.06 -34.05 -11.26
CA THR A 294 -21.02 -35.00 -11.85
C THR A 294 -21.21 -36.27 -11.01
N ARG A 295 -20.16 -36.74 -10.31
CA ARG A 295 -20.28 -37.82 -9.31
C ARG A 295 -21.11 -37.40 -8.09
N ASN A 296 -20.88 -36.21 -7.54
CA ASN A 296 -21.66 -35.69 -6.41
C ASN A 296 -23.12 -35.44 -6.79
N ASP A 297 -23.39 -34.91 -7.98
CA ASP A 297 -24.75 -34.67 -8.49
C ASP A 297 -25.50 -36.01 -8.64
N HIS A 298 -24.84 -37.04 -9.18
CA HIS A 298 -25.41 -38.38 -9.30
C HIS A 298 -25.69 -39.03 -7.93
N GLN A 299 -24.77 -38.91 -6.96
CA GLN A 299 -24.99 -39.36 -5.59
C GLN A 299 -26.14 -38.61 -4.91
N LEU A 300 -26.24 -37.29 -5.12
CA LEU A 300 -27.32 -36.47 -4.57
C LEU A 300 -28.68 -36.88 -5.15
N ASP A 301 -28.76 -37.22 -6.43
CA ASP A 301 -29.97 -37.76 -7.03
C ASP A 301 -30.29 -39.19 -6.54
N GLU A 302 -29.28 -40.05 -6.33
CA GLU A 302 -29.48 -41.36 -5.70
C GLU A 302 -30.03 -41.26 -4.27
N GLU A 303 -29.55 -40.30 -3.47
CA GLU A 303 -30.04 -40.04 -2.10
C GLU A 303 -31.43 -39.39 -2.08
N LYS A 304 -31.78 -38.53 -3.06
CA LYS A 304 -33.17 -38.07 -3.25
C LYS A 304 -34.10 -39.26 -3.53
N ASP A 305 -33.67 -40.18 -4.39
CA ASP A 305 -34.47 -41.35 -4.77
C ASP A 305 -34.64 -42.32 -3.60
N LYS A 306 -33.60 -42.54 -2.79
CA LYS A 306 -33.68 -43.27 -1.52
C LYS A 306 -34.63 -42.59 -0.52
N THR A 307 -34.49 -41.29 -0.31
CA THR A 307 -35.34 -40.50 0.59
C THR A 307 -36.80 -40.60 0.19
N ARG A 308 -37.10 -40.45 -1.12
CA ARG A 308 -38.44 -40.61 -1.67
C ARG A 308 -39.02 -42.01 -1.42
N ARG A 309 -38.24 -43.08 -1.63
CA ARG A 309 -38.67 -44.46 -1.34
C ARG A 309 -38.95 -44.68 0.15
N VAL A 310 -38.18 -44.05 1.04
CA VAL A 310 -38.43 -44.07 2.49
C VAL A 310 -39.71 -43.30 2.85
N GLU A 311 -39.96 -42.15 2.24
CA GLU A 311 -41.24 -41.44 2.41
C GLU A 311 -42.44 -42.24 1.91
N GLU A 312 -42.36 -42.87 0.74
CA GLU A 312 -43.41 -43.72 0.18
C GLU A 312 -43.67 -44.94 1.07
N ALA A 313 -42.62 -45.56 1.62
CA ALA A 313 -42.72 -46.65 2.59
C ALA A 313 -43.33 -46.20 3.94
N ASN A 314 -42.95 -45.04 4.47
CA ASN A 314 -43.51 -44.50 5.71
C ASN A 314 -45.01 -44.20 5.55
N LYS A 315 -45.41 -43.53 4.46
CA LYS A 315 -46.83 -43.26 4.15
C LYS A 315 -47.66 -44.55 4.04
N TYR A 316 -47.09 -45.62 3.48
CA TYR A 316 -47.71 -46.94 3.44
C TYR A 316 -47.84 -47.60 4.83
N LEU A 317 -46.81 -47.49 5.68
CA LEU A 317 -46.85 -48.02 7.05
C LEU A 317 -47.80 -47.23 7.95
N GLU A 318 -47.86 -45.91 7.83
CA GLU A 318 -48.81 -45.03 8.53
C GLU A 318 -50.26 -45.38 8.14
N ALA A 319 -50.53 -45.56 6.84
CA ALA A 319 -51.84 -45.99 6.36
C ALA A 319 -52.24 -47.35 6.97
N ARG A 320 -51.36 -48.35 6.91
CA ARG A 320 -51.61 -49.68 7.50
C ARG A 320 -51.75 -49.66 9.02
N PHE A 321 -51.01 -48.82 9.72
CA PHE A 321 -51.14 -48.67 11.17
C PHE A 321 -52.50 -48.03 11.52
N SER A 322 -52.95 -47.04 10.74
CA SER A 322 -54.27 -46.42 10.88
C SER A 322 -55.40 -47.43 10.62
N GLU A 323 -55.31 -48.23 9.55
CA GLU A 323 -56.25 -49.32 9.24
C GLU A 323 -56.32 -50.35 10.37
N ALA A 324 -55.16 -50.86 10.83
CA ALA A 324 -55.09 -51.87 11.89
C ALA A 324 -55.60 -51.32 13.24
N ASN A 325 -55.33 -50.05 13.55
CA ASN A 325 -55.84 -49.39 14.76
C ASN A 325 -57.36 -49.16 14.69
N ALA A 326 -57.90 -48.80 13.52
CA ALA A 326 -59.34 -48.68 13.32
C ALA A 326 -60.06 -50.04 13.43
N GLU A 327 -59.46 -51.12 12.91
CA GLU A 327 -59.97 -52.48 13.09
C GLU A 327 -59.89 -52.94 14.55
N ALA A 328 -58.78 -52.70 15.23
CA ALA A 328 -58.62 -53.01 16.65
C ALA A 328 -59.65 -52.26 17.52
N GLN A 329 -59.90 -50.98 17.24
CA GLN A 329 -60.93 -50.21 17.93
C GLN A 329 -62.35 -50.75 17.65
N ARG A 330 -62.66 -51.12 16.39
CA ARG A 330 -63.93 -51.76 16.02
C ARG A 330 -64.15 -53.06 16.80
N LEU A 331 -63.14 -53.93 16.85
CA LEU A 331 -63.19 -55.18 17.60
C LEU A 331 -63.32 -54.93 19.11
N LEU A 332 -62.67 -53.90 19.66
CA LEU A 332 -62.80 -53.51 21.06
C LEU A 332 -64.23 -53.06 21.40
N GLU A 333 -64.88 -52.24 20.57
CA GLU A 333 -66.29 -51.87 20.78
C GLU A 333 -67.24 -53.07 20.60
N GLU A 334 -66.95 -54.00 19.69
CA GLU A 334 -67.72 -55.24 19.55
C GLU A 334 -67.60 -56.14 20.80
N VAL A 335 -66.39 -56.28 21.36
CA VAL A 335 -66.15 -57.02 22.61
C VAL A 335 -66.82 -56.32 23.80
N LYS A 336 -66.78 -54.99 23.89
CA LYS A 336 -67.51 -54.22 24.91
C LYS A 336 -69.03 -54.46 24.81
N ALA A 337 -69.60 -54.36 23.61
CA ALA A 337 -71.04 -54.60 23.40
C ALA A 337 -71.44 -56.02 23.82
N LYS A 338 -70.65 -57.03 23.43
CA LYS A 338 -70.83 -58.43 23.88
C LYS A 338 -70.71 -58.58 25.39
N ALA A 339 -69.78 -57.90 26.04
CA ALA A 339 -69.64 -57.90 27.50
C ALA A 339 -70.86 -57.27 28.20
N THR A 340 -71.38 -56.15 27.69
CA THR A 340 -72.61 -55.54 28.20
C THR A 340 -73.81 -56.50 28.09
N MET A 341 -74.01 -57.12 26.92
CA MET A 341 -75.08 -58.11 26.73
C MET A 341 -74.95 -59.32 27.68
N LEU A 342 -73.73 -59.78 27.96
CA LEU A 342 -73.48 -60.86 28.91
C LEU A 342 -73.78 -60.45 30.36
N LEU A 343 -73.48 -59.20 30.74
CA LEU A 343 -73.83 -58.66 32.06
C LEU A 343 -75.35 -58.49 32.23
N GLU A 344 -76.03 -57.99 31.20
CA GLU A 344 -77.51 -57.89 31.18
C GLU A 344 -78.16 -59.27 31.30
N ALA A 345 -77.68 -60.27 30.53
CA ALA A 345 -78.14 -61.65 30.64
C ALA A 345 -77.83 -62.29 32.01
N GLN A 346 -76.70 -61.94 32.63
CA GLN A 346 -76.35 -62.40 33.97
C GLN A 346 -77.28 -61.82 35.04
N GLU A 347 -77.57 -60.51 35.00
CA GLU A 347 -78.52 -59.88 35.93
C GLU A 347 -79.95 -60.38 35.73
N GLU A 348 -80.37 -60.62 34.49
CA GLU A 348 -81.69 -61.20 34.23
C GLU A 348 -81.78 -62.66 34.72
N SER A 349 -80.71 -63.46 34.57
CA SER A 349 -80.63 -64.79 35.17
C SER A 349 -80.67 -64.75 36.71
N LYS A 350 -79.98 -63.80 37.36
CA LYS A 350 -80.08 -63.58 38.82
C LYS A 350 -81.50 -63.22 39.27
N ARG A 351 -82.19 -62.35 38.52
CA ARG A 351 -83.61 -62.01 38.81
C ARG A 351 -84.50 -63.24 38.69
N GLN A 352 -84.31 -64.06 37.67
CA GLN A 352 -85.10 -65.28 37.45
C GLN A 352 -84.84 -66.33 38.54
N LEU A 353 -83.61 -66.46 39.04
CA LEU A 353 -83.27 -67.26 40.22
C LEU A 353 -83.96 -66.73 41.48
N SER A 354 -83.81 -65.44 41.80
CA SER A 354 -84.49 -64.83 42.96
C SER A 354 -86.03 -64.93 42.88
N ALA A 355 -86.60 -64.82 41.68
CA ALA A 355 -88.00 -65.05 41.42
C ALA A 355 -88.40 -66.54 41.47
N ALA A 356 -87.47 -67.49 41.35
CA ALA A 356 -87.70 -68.92 41.57
C ALA A 356 -87.63 -69.25 43.07
N ASP A 357 -86.61 -68.76 43.78
CA ASP A 357 -86.45 -68.93 45.24
C ASP A 357 -87.68 -68.40 45.99
N THR A 358 -88.11 -67.18 45.70
CA THR A 358 -89.32 -66.58 46.30
C THR A 358 -90.64 -67.27 45.90
N ARG A 359 -90.64 -68.14 44.87
CA ARG A 359 -91.77 -69.05 44.57
C ARG A 359 -91.63 -70.37 45.32
N ALA A 360 -90.42 -70.90 45.48
CA ALA A 360 -90.14 -72.07 46.29
C ALA A 360 -90.47 -71.82 47.77
N ASP A 361 -90.06 -70.69 48.33
CA ASP A 361 -90.39 -70.26 49.71
C ASP A 361 -91.90 -70.19 49.94
N LYS A 362 -92.66 -69.62 48.99
CA LYS A 362 -94.13 -69.55 49.06
C LYS A 362 -94.75 -70.94 49.01
N SER A 363 -94.32 -71.79 48.08
CA SER A 363 -94.83 -73.16 47.97
C SER A 363 -94.48 -74.00 49.21
N ALA A 364 -93.29 -73.80 49.79
CA ALA A 364 -92.89 -74.42 51.04
C ALA A 364 -93.71 -73.90 52.24
N ALA A 365 -94.03 -72.60 52.29
CA ALA A 365 -94.91 -72.04 53.31
C ALA A 365 -96.35 -72.56 53.20
N GLU A 366 -96.87 -72.69 51.98
CA GLU A 366 -98.19 -73.27 51.69
C GLU A 366 -98.25 -74.76 52.06
N ALA A 367 -97.23 -75.56 51.69
CA ALA A 367 -97.12 -76.96 52.08
C ALA A 367 -96.99 -77.14 53.60
N ASN A 368 -96.19 -76.31 54.27
CA ASN A 368 -96.08 -76.31 55.73
C ASN A 368 -97.40 -75.92 56.42
N LYS A 369 -98.20 -75.03 55.81
CA LYS A 369 -99.55 -74.74 56.30
C LYS A 369 -100.47 -75.95 56.13
N ALA A 370 -100.53 -76.53 54.92
CA ALA A 370 -101.35 -77.70 54.63
C ALA A 370 -101.01 -78.90 55.54
N ASN A 371 -99.74 -79.09 55.91
CA ASN A 371 -99.34 -80.09 56.89
C ASN A 371 -99.91 -79.83 58.29
N ARG A 372 -99.90 -78.58 58.79
CA ARG A 372 -100.52 -78.22 60.08
C ARG A 372 -102.05 -78.39 60.05
N ASP A 373 -102.67 -78.03 58.94
CA ASP A 373 -104.11 -78.20 58.74
C ASP A 373 -104.45 -79.72 58.76
N ASN A 374 -103.65 -80.57 58.11
CA ASN A 374 -103.76 -82.03 58.17
C ASN A 374 -103.48 -82.63 59.56
N GLU A 375 -102.47 -82.15 60.29
CA GLU A 375 -102.18 -82.55 61.68
C GLU A 375 -103.36 -82.23 62.61
N THR A 376 -103.99 -81.06 62.41
CA THR A 376 -105.17 -80.64 63.15
C THR A 376 -106.35 -81.56 62.86
N LEU A 377 -106.63 -81.85 61.58
CA LEU A 377 -107.66 -82.81 61.16
C LEU A 377 -107.38 -84.23 61.67
N ALA A 378 -106.12 -84.65 61.80
CA ALA A 378 -105.76 -85.95 62.40
C ALA A 378 -106.05 -85.99 63.91
N GLN A 379 -105.80 -84.88 64.63
CA GLN A 379 -106.18 -84.74 66.04
C GLN A 379 -107.71 -84.69 66.24
N GLU A 380 -108.45 -84.12 65.30
CA GLU A 380 -109.92 -84.14 65.33
C GLU A 380 -110.48 -85.54 65.02
N ASN A 381 -109.98 -86.21 64.00
CA ASN A 381 -110.37 -87.59 63.69
C ASN A 381 -110.08 -88.56 64.86
N THR A 382 -108.95 -88.41 65.55
CA THR A 382 -108.64 -89.25 66.74
C THR A 382 -109.58 -88.95 67.92
N LYS A 383 -109.99 -87.70 68.14
CA LYS A 383 -111.06 -87.36 69.11
C LYS A 383 -112.40 -87.97 68.73
N ILE A 384 -112.79 -87.91 67.46
CA ILE A 384 -114.06 -88.47 66.96
C ILE A 384 -114.08 -89.99 67.09
N LEU A 385 -112.98 -90.68 66.75
CA LEU A 385 -112.85 -92.13 66.93
C LEU A 385 -112.95 -92.55 68.41
N GLU A 386 -112.39 -91.75 69.32
CA GLU A 386 -112.48 -92.01 70.76
C GLU A 386 -113.90 -91.71 71.32
N GLN A 387 -114.61 -90.72 70.78
CA GLN A 387 -116.03 -90.50 71.07
C GLN A 387 -116.91 -91.65 70.55
N LEU A 388 -116.65 -92.15 69.35
CA LEU A 388 -117.36 -93.29 68.76
C LEU A 388 -117.18 -94.55 69.62
N ARG A 389 -115.96 -94.86 70.07
CA ARG A 389 -115.69 -95.98 70.98
C ARG A 389 -116.47 -95.91 72.28
N ARG A 390 -116.62 -94.71 72.86
CA ARG A 390 -117.42 -94.51 74.08
C ARG A 390 -118.90 -94.83 73.81
N LEU A 391 -119.46 -94.29 72.72
CA LEU A 391 -120.82 -94.59 72.30
C LEU A 391 -121.05 -96.08 71.95
N GLU A 392 -120.05 -96.77 71.41
CA GLU A 392 -120.10 -98.23 71.19
C GLU A 392 -120.14 -99.01 72.50
N VAL A 393 -119.34 -98.60 73.51
CA VAL A 393 -119.38 -99.17 74.87
C VAL A 393 -120.72 -98.88 75.53
N ASP A 394 -121.19 -97.64 75.51
CA ASP A 394 -122.47 -97.22 76.10
C ASP A 394 -123.64 -98.03 75.50
N MET A 395 -123.69 -98.15 74.17
CA MET A 395 -124.66 -99.01 73.48
C MET A 395 -124.52 -100.49 73.84
N ALA A 396 -123.32 -101.01 74.11
CA ALA A 396 -123.12 -102.38 74.54
C ALA A 396 -123.70 -102.63 75.93
N THR A 397 -123.55 -101.68 76.87
CA THR A 397 -124.21 -101.69 78.18
C THR A 397 -125.73 -101.65 78.05
N SER A 398 -126.31 -100.72 77.29
CA SER A 398 -127.78 -100.67 77.11
C SER A 398 -128.32 -101.94 76.44
N ARG A 399 -127.56 -102.57 75.53
CA ARG A 399 -127.90 -103.89 74.95
C ARG A 399 -127.72 -105.06 75.93
N ALA A 400 -127.00 -104.90 77.04
CA ALA A 400 -126.96 -105.87 78.13
C ALA A 400 -128.17 -105.68 79.07
N GLU A 401 -128.48 -104.43 79.45
CA GLU A 401 -129.65 -104.09 80.26
C GLU A 401 -130.97 -104.49 79.59
N ILE A 402 -131.14 -104.23 78.29
CA ILE A 402 -132.33 -104.65 77.54
C ILE A 402 -132.51 -106.18 77.58
N ARG A 403 -131.43 -106.96 77.52
CA ARG A 403 -131.50 -108.43 77.64
C ARG A 403 -131.85 -108.86 79.05
N HIS A 404 -131.21 -108.28 80.08
CA HIS A 404 -131.54 -108.53 81.48
C HIS A 404 -133.03 -108.23 81.79
N LEU A 405 -133.57 -107.13 81.25
CA LEU A 405 -134.99 -106.78 81.38
C LEU A 405 -135.91 -107.75 80.62
N GLN A 406 -135.50 -108.26 79.45
CA GLN A 406 -136.24 -109.28 78.70
C GLN A 406 -136.27 -110.62 79.44
N ASP A 407 -135.13 -111.08 79.96
CA ASP A 407 -135.03 -112.31 80.75
C ASP A 407 -135.86 -112.23 82.03
N HIS A 408 -135.83 -111.07 82.72
CA HIS A 408 -136.67 -110.82 83.89
C HIS A 408 -138.17 -110.85 83.55
N ARG A 409 -138.58 -110.27 82.40
CA ARG A 409 -139.97 -110.32 81.92
C ARG A 409 -140.43 -111.77 81.66
N VAL A 410 -139.59 -112.58 81.03
CA VAL A 410 -139.87 -114.02 80.79
C VAL A 410 -139.95 -114.82 82.10
N ASN A 411 -139.23 -114.41 83.15
CA ASN A 411 -139.35 -115.00 84.48
C ASN A 411 -140.72 -114.68 85.11
N LEU A 412 -141.13 -113.41 85.08
CA LEU A 412 -142.44 -112.95 85.59
C LEU A 412 -143.62 -113.56 84.81
N GLU A 413 -143.50 -113.71 83.49
CA GLU A 413 -144.49 -114.41 82.65
C GLU A 413 -144.69 -115.88 83.10
N ARG A 414 -143.61 -116.56 83.49
CA ARG A 414 -143.64 -117.94 84.00
C ARG A 414 -144.26 -118.05 85.39
N GLU A 415 -143.91 -117.13 86.29
CA GLU A 415 -144.49 -117.04 87.64
C GLU A 415 -146.00 -116.76 87.58
N LEU A 416 -146.43 -115.91 86.65
CA LEU A 416 -147.85 -115.63 86.40
C LEU A 416 -148.60 -116.88 85.89
N GLN A 417 -148.00 -117.65 84.96
CA GLN A 417 -148.60 -118.91 84.47
C GLN A 417 -148.71 -119.97 85.58
N GLN A 418 -147.71 -120.10 86.45
CA GLN A 418 -147.77 -121.01 87.60
C GLN A 418 -148.92 -120.62 88.55
N SER A 419 -149.00 -119.34 88.92
CA SER A 419 -150.08 -118.81 89.77
C SER A 419 -151.48 -119.03 89.16
N GLN A 420 -151.62 -118.94 87.83
CA GLN A 420 -152.88 -119.24 87.13
C GLN A 420 -153.24 -120.72 87.18
N ALA A 421 -152.28 -121.64 87.08
CA ALA A 421 -152.50 -123.07 87.21
C ALA A 421 -152.93 -123.44 88.64
N ASP A 422 -152.22 -122.92 89.65
CA ASP A 422 -152.55 -123.13 91.07
C ASP A 422 -153.95 -122.56 91.40
N ALA A 423 -154.29 -121.39 90.86
CA ALA A 423 -155.61 -120.78 91.00
C ALA A 423 -156.73 -121.51 90.23
N GLN A 424 -156.42 -122.37 89.24
CA GLN A 424 -157.39 -123.27 88.61
C GLN A 424 -157.59 -124.55 89.45
N ALA A 425 -156.52 -125.13 89.98
CA ALA A 425 -156.60 -126.28 90.89
C ALA A 425 -157.41 -125.96 92.16
N LEU A 426 -157.21 -124.78 92.75
CA LEU A 426 -158.00 -124.32 93.89
C LEU A 426 -159.50 -124.14 93.57
N ARG A 427 -159.84 -123.76 92.32
CA ARG A 427 -161.25 -123.62 91.89
C ARG A 427 -161.95 -124.97 91.70
N SER A 428 -161.25 -126.00 91.21
CA SER A 428 -161.85 -127.34 91.04
C SER A 428 -162.05 -128.06 92.38
N THR A 429 -161.17 -127.87 93.37
CA THR A 429 -161.43 -128.35 94.74
C THR A 429 -162.59 -127.61 95.42
N ASN A 430 -162.71 -126.29 95.20
CA ASN A 430 -163.78 -125.49 95.82
C ASN A 430 -165.16 -125.83 95.23
N SER A 431 -165.26 -126.11 93.93
CA SER A 431 -166.54 -126.55 93.33
C SER A 431 -167.02 -127.91 93.86
N GLN A 432 -166.11 -128.85 94.16
CA GLN A 432 -166.44 -130.13 94.80
C GLN A 432 -167.02 -129.94 96.20
N LEU A 433 -166.40 -129.11 97.04
CA LEU A 433 -166.88 -128.78 98.39
C LEU A 433 -168.27 -128.10 98.38
N ILE A 434 -168.59 -127.32 97.36
CA ILE A 434 -169.91 -126.70 97.17
C ILE A 434 -170.98 -127.76 96.87
N THR A 435 -170.67 -128.81 96.08
CA THR A 435 -171.60 -129.92 95.86
C THR A 435 -171.82 -130.80 97.09
N GLU A 436 -170.79 -131.04 97.91
CA GLU A 436 -170.94 -131.83 99.15
C GLU A 436 -171.75 -131.09 100.22
N THR A 437 -171.53 -129.78 100.38
CA THR A 437 -172.29 -128.96 101.35
C THR A 437 -173.75 -128.74 100.97
N ALA A 438 -174.11 -128.84 99.68
CA ALA A 438 -175.50 -128.79 99.23
C ALA A 438 -176.35 -130.00 99.67
N ALA A 439 -175.74 -131.17 99.87
CA ALA A 439 -176.44 -132.42 100.19
C ALA A 439 -176.95 -132.52 101.65
N LEU A 440 -176.47 -131.65 102.55
CA LEU A 440 -176.63 -131.80 104.01
C LEU A 440 -177.57 -130.77 104.65
N ARG A 441 -178.37 -129.99 103.88
CA ARG A 441 -179.07 -128.81 104.41
C ARG A 441 -180.56 -128.65 104.10
N ALA A 442 -181.29 -129.76 104.03
CA ALA A 442 -182.72 -129.76 104.32
C ALA A 442 -182.93 -130.28 105.76
N PRO A 443 -183.69 -129.60 106.66
CA PRO A 443 -184.47 -128.36 106.49
C PRO A 443 -184.00 -127.18 107.38
N LEU A 444 -184.33 -125.92 106.99
CA LEU A 444 -184.98 -124.89 107.86
C LEU A 444 -185.12 -123.51 107.18
N GLN A 445 -186.35 -122.98 107.20
CA GLN A 445 -186.79 -121.57 107.32
C GLN A 445 -186.02 -120.38 106.68
N ASN A 446 -186.74 -119.73 105.74
CA ASN A 446 -187.17 -118.31 105.72
C ASN A 446 -186.19 -117.11 105.86
N HIS A 447 -186.55 -116.07 105.07
CA HIS A 447 -186.38 -114.61 105.24
C HIS A 447 -185.14 -113.84 104.72
N ALA A 448 -185.48 -112.84 103.89
CA ALA A 448 -184.93 -111.47 103.83
C ALA A 448 -183.58 -111.15 103.11
N ALA A 449 -183.45 -109.87 102.76
CA ALA A 449 -182.38 -109.17 102.02
C ALA A 449 -181.81 -108.00 102.89
N PRO A 450 -180.90 -107.08 102.45
CA PRO A 450 -180.08 -106.99 101.23
C PRO A 450 -178.56 -107.18 101.58
N PRO A 451 -177.58 -106.22 101.66
CA PRO A 451 -177.42 -104.80 101.25
C PRO A 451 -176.26 -104.52 100.24
N PRO A 452 -176.08 -103.28 99.72
CA PRO A 452 -174.95 -102.88 98.85
C PRO A 452 -173.97 -101.82 99.45
N ARG A 453 -172.88 -101.53 98.69
CA ARG A 453 -172.09 -100.24 98.63
C ARG A 453 -170.85 -100.06 99.55
N LEU A 454 -169.97 -99.11 99.16
CA LEU A 454 -168.81 -98.50 99.88
C LEU A 454 -167.50 -99.36 99.91
N ASP A 455 -166.24 -98.86 100.00
CA ASP A 455 -165.62 -97.50 99.89
C ASP A 455 -164.07 -97.66 99.65
N ALA A 456 -163.36 -96.87 98.79
CA ALA A 456 -162.62 -95.60 99.03
C ALA A 456 -161.05 -95.73 99.15
N GLN A 457 -160.34 -94.58 99.20
CA GLN A 457 -158.87 -94.32 99.37
C GLN A 457 -157.93 -94.49 98.13
N ALA A 458 -156.67 -93.97 98.10
CA ALA A 458 -156.13 -92.58 98.17
C ALA A 458 -154.55 -92.57 98.02
N ILE A 459 -153.90 -91.38 97.91
CA ILE A 459 -152.42 -91.10 98.09
C ILE A 459 -151.44 -91.58 96.94
N SER A 460 -150.30 -90.95 96.54
CA SER A 460 -149.80 -89.54 96.49
C SER A 460 -148.43 -89.36 95.71
N SER A 461 -148.01 -88.10 95.44
CA SER A 461 -146.60 -87.54 95.46
C SER A 461 -145.57 -87.60 94.28
N PHE A 462 -145.39 -86.45 93.56
CA PHE A 462 -144.19 -85.54 93.39
C PHE A 462 -142.70 -86.02 93.07
N PRO A 463 -141.69 -85.13 92.75
CA PRO A 463 -140.57 -85.37 91.78
C PRO A 463 -139.16 -85.03 92.38
N PRO A 464 -138.15 -84.35 91.74
CA PRO A 464 -137.58 -84.28 90.35
C PRO A 464 -136.04 -84.56 90.31
N LEU A 465 -135.29 -84.30 89.20
CA LEU A 465 -133.90 -83.71 89.20
C LEU A 465 -133.28 -83.36 87.81
N PHE A 466 -132.01 -82.91 87.80
CA PHE A 466 -131.23 -82.18 86.76
C PHE A 466 -130.41 -83.04 85.76
N ILE A 467 -130.18 -82.48 84.55
CA ILE A 467 -128.88 -82.16 83.86
C ILE A 467 -127.61 -82.92 84.35
N PRO A 468 -126.73 -83.43 83.46
CA PRO A 468 -126.25 -82.78 82.22
C PRO A 468 -126.91 -83.22 80.90
#